data_AF-A0A1T4KZC7-F1
#
_entry.id   AF-A0A1T4KZC7-F1
#
_cell.length_a   1.000
_cell.length_b   1.000
_cell.length_c   1.000
_cell.angle_alpha   90.00
_cell.angle_beta   90.00
_cell.angle_gamma   90.00
#
_symmetry.space_group_name_H-M   'P 1'
#
loop_
_entity.id
_entity.type
_entity.pdbx_description
1 polymer ?
#
loop_
_entity_poly.entity_id
_entity_poly.type
_entity_poly.pdbx_seq_one_letter_code
_entity_poly.pdbx_strand_id
1 'polypeptide(L)'
;MPDTSGRFEWTATVVNISKGHSLKLLEQCPPLRDYAVYVSRIKGNVAAGMTKEDAVNEAMEYSIEHNLLYGYFLEQKTGRMS
;
A
#
# COMPACT_ATOMS: atom_id res chain seq x y z
N MET A 1 -20.32 28.15 -21.41
CA MET A 1 -20.43 28.58 -20.00
C MET A 1 -20.06 27.37 -19.13
N PRO A 2 -19.23 27.52 -18.09
CA PRO A 2 -18.88 26.41 -17.21
C PRO A 2 -20.07 26.06 -16.30
N ASP A 3 -20.22 24.77 -15.99
CA ASP A 3 -21.29 24.27 -15.11
C ASP A 3 -21.05 24.72 -13.66
N THR A 4 -22.03 25.40 -13.07
CA THR A 4 -22.02 25.96 -11.71
C THR A 4 -22.89 25.17 -10.74
N SER A 5 -23.43 24.02 -11.15
CA SER A 5 -24.41 23.25 -10.36
C SER A 5 -23.86 22.62 -9.08
N GLY A 6 -22.53 22.62 -8.90
CA GLY A 6 -21.86 22.08 -7.71
C GLY A 6 -21.99 20.56 -7.55
N ARG A 7 -22.55 19.85 -8.54
CA ARG A 7 -22.72 18.41 -8.52
C ARG A 7 -21.71 17.78 -9.46
N PHE A 8 -20.63 17.28 -8.88
CA PHE A 8 -19.70 16.41 -9.58
C PHE A 8 -20.04 14.96 -9.25
N GLU A 9 -20.49 14.21 -10.25
CA GLU A 9 -20.66 12.77 -10.16
C GLU A 9 -19.42 12.10 -10.79
N TRP A 10 -18.72 11.28 -10.03
CA TRP A 10 -17.48 10.64 -10.45
C TRP A 10 -17.68 9.13 -10.37
N THR A 11 -17.44 8.44 -11.48
CA THR A 11 -17.43 6.97 -11.48
C THR A 11 -16.02 6.48 -11.15
N ALA A 12 -15.87 5.84 -9.99
CA ALA A 12 -14.61 5.21 -9.59
C ALA A 12 -14.71 3.68 -9.67
N THR A 13 -13.64 3.03 -10.10
CA THR A 13 -13.52 1.56 -10.05
C THR A 13 -12.70 1.20 -8.81
N VAL A 14 -13.30 0.48 -7.86
CA VAL A 14 -12.60 -0.03 -6.68
C VAL A 14 -11.99 -1.39 -7.02
N VAL A 15 -10.67 -1.49 -6.98
CA VAL A 15 -9.94 -2.73 -7.28
C VAL A 15 -9.43 -3.35 -5.99
N ASN A 16 -9.66 -4.65 -5.81
CA ASN A 16 -9.09 -5.40 -4.69
C ASN A 16 -7.60 -5.71 -4.97
N ILE A 17 -6.73 -5.12 -4.15
CA ILE A 17 -5.27 -5.21 -4.23
C ILE A 17 -4.67 -6.25 -3.27
N SER A 18 -5.49 -7.09 -2.62
CA SER A 18 -4.97 -8.15 -1.76
C SER A 18 -4.18 -9.22 -2.55
N LYS A 19 -3.14 -9.79 -1.92
CA LYS A 19 -2.25 -10.80 -2.54
C LYS A 19 -3.08 -11.95 -3.13
N GLY A 20 -2.98 -12.15 -4.45
CA GLY A 20 -3.75 -13.16 -5.20
C GLY A 20 -4.90 -12.60 -6.04
N HIS A 21 -5.28 -11.33 -5.86
CA HIS A 21 -6.23 -10.63 -6.71
C HIS A 21 -5.55 -9.55 -7.57
N SER A 22 -6.10 -9.29 -8.77
CA SER A 22 -5.65 -8.22 -9.68
C SER A 22 -4.17 -8.31 -10.11
N LEU A 23 -3.65 -9.52 -10.32
CA LEU A 23 -2.27 -9.81 -10.73
C LEU A 23 -1.74 -8.91 -11.87
N LYS A 24 -2.53 -8.72 -12.94
CA LYS A 24 -2.16 -7.83 -14.07
C LYS A 24 -1.98 -6.36 -13.66
N LEU A 25 -2.76 -5.85 -12.70
CA LEU A 25 -2.67 -4.46 -12.25
C LEU A 25 -1.45 -4.26 -11.34
N LEU A 26 -1.13 -5.27 -10.53
CA LEU A 26 0.06 -5.29 -9.68
C LEU A 26 1.33 -5.45 -10.53
N GLU A 27 1.29 -6.18 -11.65
CA GLU A 27 2.42 -6.26 -12.59
C GLU A 27 2.72 -4.92 -13.29
N GLN A 28 1.70 -4.09 -13.55
CA GLN A 28 1.83 -2.82 -14.27
C GLN A 28 2.23 -1.63 -13.38
N CYS A 29 2.04 -1.73 -12.06
CA CYS A 29 2.38 -0.66 -11.11
C CYS A 29 3.23 -1.21 -9.96
N PRO A 30 4.57 -1.17 -10.06
CA PRO A 30 5.48 -1.69 -9.05
C PRO A 30 5.21 -1.15 -7.62
N PRO A 31 4.93 0.15 -7.41
CA PRO A 31 4.61 0.65 -6.07
C PRO A 31 3.34 0.03 -5.47
N LEU A 32 2.31 -0.20 -6.29
CA LEU A 32 1.05 -0.78 -5.81
C LEU A 32 1.21 -2.27 -5.45
N ARG A 33 2.00 -2.99 -6.22
CA ARG A 33 2.39 -4.37 -5.92
C ARG A 33 3.14 -4.47 -4.60
N ASP A 34 4.13 -3.62 -4.41
CA ASP A 34 4.96 -3.67 -3.21
C ASP A 34 4.12 -3.30 -1.97
N TYR A 35 3.17 -2.36 -2.09
CA TYR A 35 2.16 -2.08 -1.05
C TYR A 35 1.25 -3.27 -0.75
N ALA A 36 0.77 -3.96 -1.78
CA ALA A 36 -0.03 -5.18 -1.60
C ALA A 36 0.75 -6.27 -0.84
N VAL A 37 2.05 -6.44 -1.14
CA VAL A 37 2.92 -7.38 -0.44
C VAL A 37 3.10 -6.97 1.03
N TYR A 38 3.37 -5.69 1.31
CA TYR A 38 3.50 -5.15 2.66
C TYR A 38 2.24 -5.40 3.50
N VAL A 39 1.06 -5.02 3.00
CA VAL A 39 -0.22 -5.23 3.70
C VAL A 39 -0.52 -6.72 3.89
N SER A 40 -0.20 -7.55 2.90
CA SER A 40 -0.37 -9.00 3.02
C SER A 40 0.50 -9.59 4.13
N ARG A 41 1.71 -9.07 4.33
CA ARG A 41 2.62 -9.52 5.39
C ARG A 41 2.09 -9.14 6.77
N ILE A 42 1.66 -7.89 6.96
CA ILE A 42 1.03 -7.44 8.22
C ILE A 42 -0.13 -8.36 8.59
N LYS A 43 -1.03 -8.63 7.64
CA LYS A 43 -2.19 -9.50 7.89
C LYS A 43 -1.77 -10.92 8.26
N GLY A 44 -0.74 -11.47 7.61
CA GLY A 44 -0.19 -12.79 7.94
C GLY A 44 0.41 -12.82 9.35
N ASN A 45 1.19 -11.80 9.72
CA ASN A 45 1.82 -11.68 11.03
C ASN A 45 0.80 -11.56 12.18
N VAL A 46 -0.23 -10.74 11.99
CA VAL A 46 -1.34 -10.63 12.95
C VAL A 46 -2.08 -11.96 13.09
N ALA A 47 -2.34 -12.65 11.98
CA ALA A 47 -2.97 -13.98 12.00
C ALA A 47 -2.08 -15.03 12.71
N ALA A 48 -0.76 -14.86 12.66
CA ALA A 48 0.22 -15.69 13.37
C ALA A 48 0.37 -15.33 14.86
N GLY A 49 -0.36 -14.33 15.37
CA GLY A 49 -0.40 -13.96 16.78
C GLY A 49 0.53 -12.80 17.17
N MET A 50 1.15 -12.12 16.22
CA MET A 50 1.90 -10.88 16.51
C MET A 50 0.96 -9.76 16.93
N THR A 51 1.44 -8.85 17.78
CA THR A 51 0.76 -7.58 18.02
C THR A 51 0.71 -6.77 16.72
N LYS A 52 -0.21 -5.81 16.63
CA LYS A 52 -0.32 -4.98 15.41
C LYS A 52 0.96 -4.18 15.19
N GLU A 53 1.52 -3.64 16.27
CA GLU A 53 2.76 -2.88 16.28
C GLU A 53 3.93 -3.74 15.79
N ASP A 54 4.11 -4.95 16.34
CA ASP A 54 5.19 -5.86 15.92
C ASP A 54 5.02 -6.33 14.47
N ALA A 55 3.78 -6.64 14.07
CA ALA A 55 3.45 -7.04 12.71
C ALA A 55 3.78 -5.95 11.67
N VAL A 56 3.57 -4.68 12.03
CA VAL A 56 3.89 -3.51 11.20
C VAL A 56 5.40 -3.29 11.12
N ASN A 57 6.11 -3.40 12.25
CA ASN A 57 7.56 -3.24 12.31
C ASN A 57 8.27 -4.32 11.50
N GLU A 58 7.90 -5.59 11.70
CA GLU A 58 8.46 -6.72 10.93
C GLU A 58 8.22 -6.55 9.42
N ALA A 59 6.99 -6.19 9.03
CA ALA A 59 6.68 -6.00 7.62
C ALA A 59 7.47 -4.84 7.00
N MET A 60 7.80 -3.82 7.79
CA MET A 60 8.63 -2.69 7.37
C MET A 60 10.07 -3.12 7.16
N GLU A 61 10.67 -3.84 8.11
CA GLU A 61 12.01 -4.42 8.00
C GLU A 61 12.13 -5.33 6.79
N TYR A 62 11.17 -6.25 6.61
CA TYR A 62 11.09 -7.12 5.45
C TYR A 62 11.04 -6.34 4.13
N SER A 63 10.26 -5.25 4.09
CA SER A 63 10.13 -4.42 2.89
C SER A 63 11.44 -3.70 2.55
N ILE A 64 12.17 -3.22 3.55
CA ILE A 64 13.49 -2.60 3.37
C ILE A 64 14.50 -3.64 2.84
N GLU A 65 14.56 -4.82 3.46
CA GLU A 65 15.48 -5.90 3.06
C GLU A 65 15.24 -6.39 1.62
N HIS A 66 13.98 -6.43 1.20
CA HIS A 66 13.57 -6.94 -0.11
C HIS A 66 13.40 -5.83 -1.15
N ASN A 67 13.84 -4.61 -0.82
CA ASN A 67 13.76 -3.43 -1.69
C ASN A 67 12.33 -3.14 -2.19
N LEU A 68 11.32 -3.47 -1.38
CA LEU A 68 9.91 -3.17 -1.61
C LEU A 68 9.62 -1.75 -1.10
N LEU A 69 8.93 -0.93 -1.91
CA LEU A 69 8.54 0.45 -1.52
C LEU A 69 9.71 1.39 -1.16
N TYR A 70 10.95 1.05 -1.52
CA TYR A 70 12.16 1.75 -1.07
C TYR A 70 12.12 3.26 -1.34
N GLY A 71 11.59 3.69 -2.49
CA GLY A 71 11.42 5.13 -2.80
C GLY A 71 10.30 5.82 -2.00
N TYR A 72 9.19 5.13 -1.74
CA TYR A 72 7.99 5.72 -1.13
C TYR A 72 8.13 5.91 0.39
N PHE A 73 8.75 4.95 1.09
CA PHE A 73 8.96 5.08 2.54
C PHE A 73 10.13 6.03 2.90
N LEU A 74 11.12 6.19 2.01
CA LEU A 74 12.20 7.17 2.22
C LEU A 74 11.66 8.60 2.26
N GLU A 75 10.72 8.93 1.36
CA GLU A 75 10.06 10.24 1.32
C GLU A 75 9.16 10.45 2.56
N GLN A 76 8.37 9.45 2.96
CA GLN A 76 7.54 9.56 4.18
C GLN A 76 8.36 9.64 5.47
N LYS A 77 9.49 8.94 5.57
CA LYS A 77 10.37 9.02 6.75
C LYS A 77 11.09 10.38 6.81
N THR A 78 11.48 10.92 5.66
CA THR A 78 12.13 12.24 5.56
C THR A 78 11.17 13.38 5.86
N GLY A 79 9.92 13.32 5.39
CA GLY A 79 8.90 14.34 5.65
C GLY A 79 8.39 14.40 7.10
N ARG A 80 8.61 13.36 7.93
CA ARG A 80 8.36 13.40 9.38
C ARG A 80 9.53 14.00 10.19
N MET A 81 10.65 14.32 9.54
CA MET A 81 11.84 14.90 10.17
C MET A 81 12.11 16.36 9.77
N SER A 82 11.20 17.00 9.03
CA SER A 82 11.25 18.44 8.69
C SER A 82 10.27 19.26 9.50
#